data_AF-A0A5J4PYW6-F1
#
_entry.id   AF-A0A5J4PYW6-F1
#
_cell.length_a   1.000
_cell.length_b   1.000
_cell.length_c   1.000
_cell.angle_alpha   90.00
_cell.angle_beta   90.00
_cell.angle_gamma   90.00
#
_symmetry.space_group_name_H-M   'P 1'
#
loop_
_entity.id
_entity.type
_entity.pdbx_description
1 polymer ?
#
loop_
_entity_poly.entity_id
_entity_poly.type
_entity_poly.pdbx_seq_one_letter_code
_entity_poly.pdbx_strand_id
1 'polypeptide(L)'
;TPHPGRQKDEQIRKNIKFFLLSSEMRSVTDTYSRIIETLYEFSGRVRIISEVLGVSTQQVYSAARAYCFGLKWITKGQVGHALLLSESGEQEICVYIRKMMAINNAPGSDKIREMIDEQRHIEQKMAIERAYAMGMYSLGDNFDKFIEPASDSYVYGLLSKNNLTLAQPSRLTTDRSDAGTQSNIQYYFKETYT
;
A
#
# COMPACT_ATOMS: atom_id res chain seq x y z
N THR A 1 -38.49 -29.04 9.85
CA THR A 1 -37.06 -29.34 10.03
C THR A 1 -36.23 -28.20 9.44
N PRO A 2 -35.20 -27.69 10.12
CA PRO A 2 -34.40 -26.59 9.57
C PRO A 2 -33.65 -27.05 8.32
N HIS A 3 -33.48 -26.17 7.34
CA HIS A 3 -32.66 -26.46 6.15
C HIS A 3 -31.21 -26.83 6.58
N PRO A 4 -30.57 -27.84 5.95
CA PRO A 4 -29.21 -28.28 6.33
C PRO A 4 -28.17 -27.16 6.32
N GLY A 5 -28.31 -26.19 5.40
CA GLY A 5 -27.43 -25.01 5.35
C GLY A 5 -27.53 -24.11 6.58
N ARG A 6 -28.72 -23.96 7.17
CA ARG A 6 -28.91 -23.12 8.38
C ARG A 6 -28.28 -23.75 9.62
N GLN A 7 -28.32 -25.08 9.73
CA GLN A 7 -27.67 -25.80 10.84
C GLN A 7 -26.15 -25.65 10.78
N LYS A 8 -25.57 -25.67 9.56
CA LYS A 8 -24.13 -25.47 9.35
C LYS A 8 -23.67 -24.07 9.73
N ASP A 9 -24.39 -23.04 9.29
CA ASP A 9 -24.06 -21.64 9.62
C ASP A 9 -24.18 -21.35 11.12
N GLU A 10 -25.17 -21.96 11.78
CA GLU A 10 -25.37 -21.80 13.22
C GLU A 10 -24.25 -22.47 14.04
N GLN A 11 -23.76 -23.62 13.60
CA GLN A 11 -22.58 -24.24 14.20
C GLN A 11 -21.32 -23.38 14.01
N ILE A 12 -21.13 -22.79 12.81
CA ILE A 12 -20.01 -21.88 12.56
C ILE A 12 -20.09 -20.65 13.47
N ARG A 13 -21.28 -20.06 13.64
CA ARG A 13 -21.47 -18.94 14.58
C ARG A 13 -21.05 -19.30 16.00
N LYS A 14 -21.41 -20.50 16.48
CA LYS A 14 -21.02 -20.98 17.82
C LYS A 14 -19.49 -21.12 17.93
N ASN A 15 -18.85 -21.68 16.90
CA ASN A 15 -17.40 -21.85 16.88
C ASN A 15 -16.68 -20.50 16.90
N ILE A 16 -17.14 -19.52 16.10
CA ILE A 16 -16.56 -18.16 16.09
C ILE A 16 -16.72 -17.51 17.48
N LYS A 17 -17.89 -17.61 18.11
CA LYS A 17 -18.10 -17.07 19.45
C LYS A 17 -17.14 -17.69 20.48
N PHE A 18 -16.94 -19.00 20.42
CA PHE A 18 -16.00 -19.70 21.31
C PHE A 18 -14.56 -19.26 21.07
N PHE A 19 -14.14 -19.14 19.80
CA PHE A 19 -12.83 -18.61 19.45
C PHE A 19 -12.62 -17.18 19.97
N LEU A 20 -13.61 -16.30 19.83
CA LEU A 20 -13.51 -14.94 20.32
C LEU A 20 -13.37 -14.86 21.84
N LEU A 21 -14.00 -15.76 22.59
CA LEU A 21 -13.79 -15.86 24.04
C LEU A 21 -12.34 -16.24 24.37
N SER A 22 -11.72 -17.15 23.61
CA SER A 22 -10.32 -17.51 23.83
C SER A 22 -9.36 -16.38 23.40
N SER A 23 -9.67 -15.62 22.36
CA SER A 23 -8.94 -14.40 21.98
C SER A 23 -9.01 -13.31 23.06
N GLU A 24 -10.17 -13.12 23.69
CA GLU A 24 -10.31 -12.18 24.82
C GLU A 24 -9.44 -12.60 26.01
N MET A 25 -9.32 -13.90 26.30
CA MET A 25 -8.39 -14.42 27.32
C MET A 25 -6.91 -14.16 26.96
N ARG A 26 -6.58 -14.05 25.68
CA ARG A 26 -5.24 -13.63 25.19
C ARG A 26 -5.07 -12.10 25.15
N SER A 27 -5.98 -11.34 25.75
CA SER A 27 -6.00 -9.87 25.77
C SER A 27 -6.25 -9.20 24.41
N VAL A 28 -6.73 -9.94 23.41
CA VAL A 28 -7.13 -9.37 22.10
C VAL A 28 -8.53 -8.78 22.22
N THR A 29 -8.61 -7.51 22.58
CA THR A 29 -9.88 -6.83 22.88
C THR A 29 -10.30 -5.84 21.80
N ASP A 30 -9.35 -5.33 21.01
CA ASP A 30 -9.65 -4.33 19.99
C ASP A 30 -10.36 -4.95 18.77
N THR A 31 -11.31 -4.21 18.20
CA THR A 31 -12.15 -4.70 17.11
C THR A 31 -11.34 -5.07 15.86
N TYR A 32 -10.25 -4.36 15.59
CA TYR A 32 -9.42 -4.60 14.43
C TYR A 32 -8.75 -5.97 14.50
N SER A 33 -8.01 -6.23 15.57
CA SER A 33 -7.33 -7.50 15.80
C SER A 33 -8.32 -8.66 15.85
N ARG A 34 -9.48 -8.47 16.48
CA ARG A 34 -10.56 -9.48 16.48
C ARG A 34 -11.06 -9.82 15.09
N ILE A 35 -11.24 -8.82 14.21
CA ILE A 35 -11.63 -9.06 12.81
C ILE A 35 -10.54 -9.88 12.10
N ILE A 36 -9.28 -9.48 12.22
CA ILE A 36 -8.17 -10.13 11.51
C ILE A 36 -7.94 -11.56 11.98
N GLU A 37 -7.85 -11.80 13.30
CA GLU A 37 -7.69 -13.16 13.83
C GLU A 37 -8.84 -14.08 13.39
N THR A 38 -10.08 -13.57 13.44
CA THR A 38 -11.24 -14.38 13.04
C THR A 38 -11.25 -14.67 11.54
N LEU A 39 -10.77 -13.74 10.71
CA LEU A 39 -10.64 -13.97 9.26
C LEU A 39 -9.60 -15.04 8.92
N TYR A 40 -8.52 -15.15 9.69
CA TYR A 40 -7.54 -16.21 9.52
C TYR A 40 -8.09 -17.58 9.94
N GLU A 41 -8.75 -17.65 11.09
CA GLU A 41 -9.29 -18.90 11.61
C GLU A 41 -10.52 -19.39 10.81
N PHE A 42 -11.38 -18.47 10.39
CA PHE A 42 -12.64 -18.76 9.70
C PHE A 42 -12.65 -18.12 8.29
N SER A 43 -11.66 -18.47 7.49
CA SER A 43 -11.42 -17.91 6.15
C SER A 43 -12.67 -17.93 5.25
N GLY A 44 -12.89 -16.82 4.54
CA GLY A 44 -14.02 -16.63 3.62
C GLY A 44 -15.40 -16.48 4.28
N ARG A 45 -15.53 -16.49 5.62
CA ARG A 45 -16.81 -16.40 6.35
C ARG A 45 -17.24 -14.97 6.71
N VAL A 46 -16.92 -13.99 5.87
CA VAL A 46 -17.09 -12.54 6.13
C VAL A 46 -18.48 -12.18 6.68
N ARG A 47 -19.56 -12.71 6.09
CA ARG A 47 -20.93 -12.44 6.54
C ARG A 47 -21.17 -12.91 7.97
N ILE A 48 -20.77 -14.14 8.30
CA ILE A 48 -20.99 -14.72 9.63
C ILE A 48 -20.11 -14.00 10.67
N ILE A 49 -18.87 -13.66 10.29
CA ILE A 49 -17.94 -12.90 11.13
C ILE A 49 -18.53 -11.53 11.47
N SER A 50 -19.05 -10.81 10.46
CA SER A 50 -19.75 -9.53 10.61
C SER A 50 -20.93 -9.65 11.58
N GLU A 51 -21.78 -10.66 11.42
CA GLU A 51 -22.93 -10.92 12.29
C GLU A 51 -22.52 -11.21 13.74
N VAL A 52 -21.46 -12.00 13.96
CA VAL A 52 -21.00 -12.37 15.32
C VAL A 52 -20.30 -11.23 16.04
N LEU A 53 -19.48 -10.45 15.32
CA LEU A 53 -18.75 -9.30 15.88
C LEU A 53 -19.61 -8.04 16.00
N GLY A 54 -20.80 -8.01 15.41
CA GLY A 54 -21.68 -6.84 15.42
C GLY A 54 -21.14 -5.67 14.61
N VAL A 55 -20.33 -5.94 13.57
CA VAL A 55 -19.76 -4.94 12.66
C VAL A 55 -20.32 -5.11 11.27
N SER A 56 -20.28 -4.09 10.42
CA SER A 56 -20.70 -4.24 9.02
C SER A 56 -19.70 -5.07 8.21
N THR A 57 -20.17 -5.73 7.15
CA THR A 57 -19.27 -6.42 6.20
C THR A 57 -18.26 -5.46 5.57
N GLN A 58 -18.65 -4.21 5.34
CA GLN A 58 -17.75 -3.16 4.86
C GLN A 58 -16.62 -2.88 5.85
N GLN A 59 -16.90 -2.86 7.16
CA GLN A 59 -15.86 -2.72 8.18
C GLN A 59 -14.89 -3.91 8.16
N VAL A 60 -15.39 -5.13 7.95
CA VAL A 60 -14.54 -6.34 7.81
C VAL A 60 -13.62 -6.20 6.59
N TYR A 61 -14.15 -5.84 5.42
CA TYR A 61 -13.35 -5.61 4.22
C TYR A 61 -12.35 -4.46 4.39
N SER A 62 -12.75 -3.39 5.07
CA SER A 62 -11.88 -2.25 5.34
C SER A 62 -10.74 -2.61 6.28
N ALA A 63 -10.99 -3.39 7.33
CA ALA A 63 -9.98 -3.87 8.26
C ALA A 63 -9.01 -4.82 7.55
N ALA A 64 -9.53 -5.79 6.80
CA ALA A 64 -8.72 -6.71 6.02
C ALA A 64 -7.83 -5.99 5.00
N ARG A 65 -8.37 -4.99 4.29
CA ARG A 65 -7.59 -4.17 3.37
C ARG A 65 -6.45 -3.43 4.07
N ALA A 66 -6.74 -2.79 5.21
CA ALA A 66 -5.73 -2.09 5.98
C ALA A 66 -4.62 -3.05 6.42
N TYR A 67 -5.00 -4.22 6.96
CA TYR A 67 -4.06 -5.25 7.38
C TYR A 67 -3.19 -5.77 6.24
N CYS A 68 -3.78 -6.07 5.08
CA CYS A 68 -3.05 -6.56 3.91
C CYS A 68 -1.90 -5.62 3.50
N PHE A 69 -2.09 -4.30 3.61
CA PHE A 69 -1.07 -3.30 3.29
C PHE A 69 -0.27 -2.79 4.50
N GLY A 70 -0.47 -3.35 5.70
CA GLY A 70 0.18 -2.86 6.92
C GLY A 70 -0.22 -1.43 7.31
N LEU A 71 -1.41 -0.98 6.88
CA LEU A 71 -1.95 0.34 7.16
C LEU A 71 -2.72 0.34 8.47
N LYS A 72 -2.77 1.51 9.12
CA LYS A 72 -3.64 1.71 10.28
C LYS A 72 -5.11 1.71 9.84
N TRP A 73 -5.94 0.92 10.52
CA TRP A 73 -7.38 0.90 10.25
C TRP A 73 -8.09 2.10 10.89
N ILE A 74 -8.83 2.86 10.07
CA ILE A 74 -9.58 4.04 10.50
C ILE A 74 -11.08 3.73 10.41
N THR A 75 -11.77 3.77 11.55
CA THR A 75 -13.18 3.37 11.67
C THR A 75 -14.19 4.48 11.32
N LYS A 76 -13.76 5.76 11.30
CA LYS A 76 -14.63 6.95 11.16
C LYS A 76 -14.14 7.96 10.10
N GLY A 77 -13.64 7.49 8.96
CA GLY A 77 -13.17 8.38 7.90
C GLY A 77 -12.99 7.62 6.60
N GLN A 78 -13.01 8.36 5.48
CA GLN A 78 -12.62 7.83 4.18
C GLN A 78 -11.43 6.90 4.35
N VAL A 79 -11.55 5.68 3.83
CA VAL A 79 -10.44 4.72 3.73
C VAL A 79 -9.23 5.52 3.30
N GLY A 80 -8.25 5.68 4.20
CA GLY A 80 -7.13 6.58 3.97
C GLY A 80 -6.60 6.31 2.57
N HIS A 81 -6.44 7.38 1.78
CA HIS A 81 -5.91 7.26 0.42
C HIS A 81 -4.78 6.25 0.43
N ALA A 82 -4.83 5.27 -0.48
CA ALA A 82 -3.81 4.25 -0.57
C ALA A 82 -2.47 4.97 -0.66
N LEU A 83 -1.68 4.88 0.41
CA LEU A 83 -0.30 5.32 0.36
C LEU A 83 0.35 4.48 -0.72
N LEU A 84 1.14 5.14 -1.59
CA LEU A 84 1.81 4.44 -2.69
C LEU A 84 2.74 3.35 -2.17
N LEU A 85 3.22 3.49 -0.92
CA LEU A 85 3.99 2.52 -0.16
C LEU A 85 3.49 2.44 1.29
N SER A 86 3.65 1.28 1.92
CA SER A 86 3.54 1.14 3.36
C SER A 86 4.63 1.95 4.08
N GLU A 87 4.42 2.23 5.37
CA GLU A 87 5.43 2.89 6.21
C GLU A 87 6.76 2.09 6.26
N SER A 88 6.66 0.76 6.28
CA SER A 88 7.84 -0.12 6.19
C SER A 88 8.56 -0.03 4.85
N GLY A 89 7.84 -0.03 3.73
CA GLY A 89 8.47 0.07 2.40
C GLY A 89 9.09 1.44 2.15
N GLU A 90 8.45 2.50 2.60
CA GLU A 90 9.05 3.85 2.57
C GLU A 90 10.37 3.86 3.35
N GLN A 91 10.39 3.26 4.53
CA GLN A 91 11.60 3.18 5.36
C GLN A 91 12.69 2.34 4.71
N GLU A 92 12.36 1.20 4.09
CA GLU A 92 13.32 0.35 3.36
C GLU A 92 14.00 1.12 2.22
N ILE A 93 13.20 1.84 1.41
CA ILE A 93 13.71 2.70 0.35
C ILE A 93 14.62 3.79 0.92
N CYS A 94 14.18 4.48 1.99
CA CYS A 94 14.97 5.54 2.60
C CYS A 94 16.31 5.03 3.15
N VAL A 95 16.32 3.86 3.78
CA VAL A 95 17.55 3.20 4.25
C VAL A 95 18.48 2.90 3.07
N TYR A 96 17.95 2.40 1.96
CA TYR A 96 18.74 2.10 0.77
C TYR A 96 19.32 3.37 0.12
N ILE A 97 18.53 4.44 0.00
CA ILE A 97 19.01 5.74 -0.49
C ILE A 97 20.16 6.27 0.39
N ARG A 98 20.01 6.23 1.72
CA ARG A 98 21.07 6.66 2.64
C ARG A 98 22.35 5.84 2.49
N LYS A 99 22.26 4.53 2.28
CA LYS A 99 23.42 3.66 2.00
C LYS A 99 24.13 4.06 0.71
N MET A 100 23.37 4.37 -0.35
CA MET A 100 23.94 4.83 -1.62
C MET A 100 24.61 6.21 -1.50
N MET A 101 24.02 7.13 -0.74
CA MET A 101 24.62 8.43 -0.46
C MET A 101 25.95 8.29 0.30
N ALA A 102 26.04 7.36 1.25
CA ALA A 102 27.26 7.11 2.02
C ALA A 102 28.44 6.63 1.16
N ILE A 103 28.19 6.02 0.00
CA ILE A 103 29.22 5.59 -0.96
C ILE A 103 29.38 6.55 -2.15
N ASN A 104 28.89 7.80 -2.03
CA ASN A 104 28.91 8.83 -3.09
C ASN A 104 28.20 8.42 -4.39
N ASN A 105 27.23 7.50 -4.33
CA ASN A 105 26.44 7.03 -5.47
C ASN A 105 24.97 7.41 -5.33
N ALA A 106 24.71 8.67 -4.97
CA ALA A 106 23.35 9.12 -4.67
C ALA A 106 22.43 9.00 -5.90
N PRO A 107 21.23 8.39 -5.76
CA PRO A 107 20.37 8.06 -6.89
C PRO A 107 19.69 9.31 -7.47
N GLY A 108 19.46 9.30 -8.78
CA GLY A 108 18.59 10.26 -9.45
C GLY A 108 17.10 9.93 -9.27
N SER A 109 16.22 10.87 -9.65
CA SER A 109 14.76 10.72 -9.52
C SER A 109 14.21 9.48 -10.22
N ASP A 110 14.73 9.14 -11.40
CA ASP A 110 14.26 7.97 -12.16
C ASP A 110 14.58 6.66 -11.42
N LYS A 111 15.77 6.55 -10.82
CA LYS A 111 16.15 5.37 -10.04
C LYS A 111 15.31 5.24 -8.77
N ILE A 112 14.97 6.34 -8.12
CA ILE A 112 14.09 6.32 -6.95
C ILE A 112 12.68 5.90 -7.35
N ARG A 113 12.19 6.33 -8.52
CA ARG A 113 10.90 5.88 -9.06
C ARG A 113 10.88 4.38 -9.29
N GLU A 114 11.92 3.82 -9.91
CA GLU A 114 12.08 2.37 -10.08
C GLU A 114 12.03 1.64 -8.73
N MET A 115 12.76 2.11 -7.72
CA MET A 115 12.76 1.50 -6.40
C MET A 115 11.37 1.54 -5.73
N ILE A 116 10.63 2.64 -5.90
CA ILE A 116 9.26 2.76 -5.39
C ILE A 116 8.36 1.75 -6.08
N ASP A 117 8.43 1.64 -7.40
CA ASP A 117 7.59 0.71 -8.16
C ASP A 117 7.94 -0.76 -7.84
N GLU A 118 9.23 -1.10 -7.69
CA GLU A 118 9.69 -2.42 -7.23
C GLU A 118 9.14 -2.77 -5.84
N GLN A 119 9.32 -1.86 -4.87
CA GLN A 119 8.82 -2.08 -3.51
C GLN A 119 7.30 -2.23 -3.49
N ARG A 120 6.60 -1.41 -4.27
CA ARG A 120 5.15 -1.46 -4.39
C ARG A 120 4.67 -2.80 -4.94
N HIS A 121 5.36 -3.37 -5.93
CA HIS A 121 5.05 -4.70 -6.44
C HIS A 121 5.24 -5.80 -5.39
N ILE A 122 6.29 -5.70 -4.58
CA ILE A 122 6.53 -6.63 -3.45
C ILE A 122 5.39 -6.53 -2.44
N GLU A 123 5.01 -5.32 -2.04
CA GLU A 123 3.93 -5.08 -1.09
C GLU A 123 2.56 -5.54 -1.62
N GLN A 124 2.28 -5.28 -2.90
CA GLN A 124 1.07 -5.74 -3.57
C GLN A 124 0.98 -7.27 -3.56
N LYS A 125 2.07 -7.96 -3.87
CA LYS A 125 2.12 -9.43 -3.83
C LYS A 125 1.87 -9.96 -2.41
N MET A 126 2.51 -9.37 -1.40
CA MET A 126 2.25 -9.74 0.00
C MET A 126 0.80 -9.46 0.42
N ALA A 127 0.21 -8.35 -0.03
CA ALA A 127 -1.17 -8.00 0.25
C ALA A 127 -2.16 -9.01 -0.36
N ILE A 128 -1.90 -9.48 -1.59
CA ILE A 128 -2.67 -10.54 -2.27
C ILE A 128 -2.58 -11.85 -1.48
N GLU A 129 -1.37 -12.27 -1.12
CA GLU A 129 -1.15 -13.50 -0.34
C GLU A 129 -1.89 -13.47 1.00
N ARG A 130 -1.84 -12.34 1.72
CA ARG A 130 -2.60 -12.13 2.96
C ARG A 130 -4.11 -12.19 2.73
N ALA A 131 -4.61 -11.56 1.66
CA ALA A 131 -6.04 -11.58 1.34
C ALA A 131 -6.54 -13.01 1.06
N TYR A 132 -5.77 -13.79 0.29
CA TYR A 132 -6.10 -15.18 -0.01
C TYR A 132 -6.02 -16.08 1.21
N ALA A 133 -5.04 -15.87 2.10
CA ALA A 133 -4.97 -16.59 3.38
C ALA A 133 -6.21 -16.37 4.25
N MET A 134 -6.81 -15.17 4.21
CA MET A 134 -8.09 -14.86 4.87
C MET A 134 -9.33 -15.34 4.08
N GLY A 135 -9.15 -16.00 2.93
CA GLY A 135 -10.23 -16.42 2.03
C GLY A 135 -10.97 -15.26 1.37
N MET A 136 -10.33 -14.10 1.26
CA MET A 136 -10.89 -12.88 0.69
C MET A 136 -10.44 -12.70 -0.77
N TYR A 137 -10.79 -13.66 -1.63
CA TYR A 137 -10.34 -13.69 -3.03
C TYR A 137 -10.69 -12.42 -3.81
N SER A 138 -11.94 -11.93 -3.69
CA SER A 138 -12.36 -10.70 -4.35
C SER A 138 -11.59 -9.46 -3.89
N LEU A 139 -11.02 -9.48 -2.68
CA LEU A 139 -10.13 -8.40 -2.22
C LEU A 139 -8.74 -8.53 -2.85
N GLY A 140 -8.19 -9.74 -2.94
CA GLY A 140 -6.94 -10.02 -3.64
C GLY A 140 -7.00 -9.67 -5.13
N ASP A 141 -8.08 -10.06 -5.83
CA ASP A 141 -8.29 -9.72 -7.24
C ASP A 141 -8.34 -8.19 -7.46
N ASN A 142 -8.83 -7.44 -6.46
CA ASN A 142 -8.83 -5.98 -6.50
C ASN A 142 -7.44 -5.39 -6.31
N PHE A 143 -6.54 -6.09 -5.64
CA PHE A 143 -5.15 -5.66 -5.47
C PHE A 143 -4.34 -5.90 -6.73
N ASP A 144 -4.62 -6.93 -7.53
CA ASP A 144 -3.89 -7.29 -8.77
C ASP A 144 -4.10 -6.32 -9.95
N LYS A 145 -4.82 -5.21 -9.72
CA LYS A 145 -5.04 -4.19 -10.75
C LYS A 145 -3.76 -3.41 -11.04
N PHE A 146 -3.64 -2.96 -12.29
CA PHE A 146 -2.55 -2.10 -12.72
C PHE A 146 -2.44 -0.87 -11.81
N ILE A 147 -1.20 -0.54 -11.42
CA ILE A 147 -0.89 0.63 -10.60
C ILE A 147 -0.03 1.57 -11.44
N GLU A 148 -0.46 2.82 -11.52
CA GLU A 148 0.31 3.87 -12.20
C GLU A 148 1.68 4.08 -11.51
N PRO A 149 2.74 4.36 -12.27
CA PRO A 149 4.06 4.63 -11.71
C PRO A 149 4.04 5.86 -10.80
N ALA A 150 4.98 5.93 -9.85
CA ALA A 150 5.03 7.04 -8.92
C ALA A 150 5.26 8.39 -9.64
N SER A 151 4.44 9.40 -9.33
CA SER A 151 4.60 10.74 -9.87
C SER A 151 5.84 11.43 -9.32
N ASP A 152 6.38 12.40 -10.06
CA ASP A 152 7.49 13.22 -9.59
C ASP A 152 7.15 13.92 -8.27
N SER A 153 5.93 14.43 -8.13
CA SER A 153 5.44 15.05 -6.90
C SER A 153 5.51 14.11 -5.70
N TYR A 154 5.21 12.83 -5.89
CA TYR A 154 5.32 11.82 -4.83
C TYR A 154 6.79 11.58 -4.45
N VAL A 155 7.68 11.43 -5.43
CA VAL A 155 9.12 11.23 -5.20
C VAL A 155 9.71 12.39 -4.39
N TYR A 156 9.46 13.63 -4.82
CA TYR A 156 9.92 14.81 -4.10
C TYR A 156 9.31 14.92 -2.70
N GLY A 157 8.03 14.58 -2.54
CA GLY A 157 7.35 14.54 -1.25
C GLY A 157 7.99 13.53 -0.30
N LEU A 158 8.28 12.31 -0.77
CA LEU A 158 8.93 11.25 0.01
C LEU A 158 10.32 11.69 0.47
N LEU A 159 11.11 12.29 -0.41
CA LEU A 159 12.45 12.77 -0.09
C LEU A 159 12.41 13.91 0.94
N SER A 160 11.55 14.90 0.73
CA SER A 160 11.38 16.03 1.65
C SER A 160 10.92 15.55 3.03
N LYS A 161 9.97 14.62 3.09
CA LYS A 161 9.46 14.06 4.35
C LYS A 161 10.57 13.36 5.16
N ASN A 162 11.54 12.75 4.48
CA ASN A 162 12.60 11.94 5.08
C ASN A 162 13.96 12.64 5.20
N ASN A 163 14.00 13.96 4.96
CA ASN A 163 15.22 14.78 4.94
C ASN A 163 16.30 14.23 4.00
N LEU A 164 15.89 13.82 2.79
CA LEU A 164 16.78 13.33 1.73
C LEU A 164 16.83 14.34 0.58
N THR A 165 18.00 14.48 -0.05
CA THR A 165 18.22 15.35 -1.21
C THR A 165 18.61 14.54 -2.42
N LEU A 166 18.09 14.90 -3.60
CA LEU A 166 18.52 14.31 -4.87
C LEU A 166 19.96 14.70 -5.20
N ALA A 167 20.69 13.77 -5.81
CA ALA A 167 22.02 14.04 -6.37
C ALA A 167 21.97 14.95 -7.61
N GLN A 168 20.88 14.81 -8.39
CA GLN A 168 20.60 15.62 -9.57
C GLN A 168 19.12 15.97 -9.64
N PRO A 169 18.76 17.22 -10.00
CA PRO A 169 17.37 17.58 -10.31
C PRO A 169 16.87 16.78 -11.51
N SER A 170 15.55 16.51 -11.59
CA SER A 170 14.92 15.84 -12.74
C SER A 170 15.15 16.57 -14.07
N ARG A 171 14.85 15.89 -15.19
CA ARG A 171 14.95 16.22 -16.65
C ARG A 171 14.95 17.69 -17.13
N LEU A 172 14.55 18.64 -16.30
CA LEU A 172 14.70 20.09 -16.51
C LEU A 172 16.13 20.54 -16.85
N THR A 173 17.17 19.78 -16.48
CA THR A 173 18.56 20.12 -16.86
C THR A 173 18.85 19.79 -18.33
N THR A 174 18.35 18.66 -18.84
CA THR A 174 18.45 18.30 -20.25
C THR A 174 17.58 19.21 -21.12
N ASP A 175 16.33 19.47 -20.70
CA ASP A 175 15.46 20.41 -21.41
C ASP A 175 15.99 21.84 -21.38
N ARG A 176 16.67 22.28 -20.30
CA ARG A 176 17.38 23.57 -20.26
C ARG A 176 18.64 23.59 -21.12
N SER A 177 19.41 22.50 -21.18
CA SER A 177 20.57 22.46 -22.09
C SER A 177 20.12 22.49 -23.55
N ASP A 178 19.05 21.76 -23.90
CA ASP A 178 18.50 21.74 -25.25
C ASP A 178 17.87 23.10 -25.60
N ALA A 179 17.13 23.73 -24.68
CA ALA A 179 16.60 25.09 -24.89
C ALA A 179 17.71 26.16 -25.00
N GLY A 180 18.79 26.02 -24.22
CA GLY A 180 19.98 26.87 -24.33
C GLY A 180 20.71 26.69 -25.66
N THR A 181 20.78 25.45 -26.15
CA THR A 181 21.40 25.12 -27.44
C THR A 181 20.55 25.61 -28.60
N GLN A 182 19.23 25.45 -28.55
CA GLN A 182 18.30 25.98 -29.56
C GLN A 182 18.29 27.51 -29.60
N SER A 183 18.34 28.19 -28.44
CA SER A 183 18.42 29.65 -28.38
C SER A 183 19.73 30.19 -28.95
N ASN A 184 20.86 29.53 -28.67
CA ASN A 184 22.17 29.94 -29.19
C ASN A 184 22.28 29.73 -30.71
N ILE A 185 21.71 28.66 -31.25
CA ILE A 185 21.67 28.42 -32.70
C ILE A 185 20.82 29.48 -33.41
N GLN A 186 19.65 29.84 -32.86
CA GLN A 186 18.82 30.91 -33.43
C GLN A 186 19.50 32.29 -33.38
N TYR A 187 20.29 32.56 -32.34
CA TYR A 187 21.07 33.79 -32.22
C TYR A 187 22.19 33.85 -33.27
N TYR A 188 22.93 32.75 -33.45
CA TYR A 188 24.01 32.64 -34.45
C TYR A 188 23.52 32.88 -35.89
N PHE A 189 22.35 32.33 -36.25
CA PHE A 189 21.76 32.53 -37.58
C PHE A 189 21.11 33.89 -37.79
N LYS A 190 20.86 34.66 -36.72
CA LYS A 190 20.39 36.05 -36.85
C LYS A 190 21.54 37.03 -37.11
N GLU A 191 22.71 36.82 -36.48
CA GLU A 191 23.88 37.69 -36.67
C GLU A 191 24.64 37.45 -37.98
N THR A 192 24.48 36.29 -38.64
CA THR A 192 25.20 35.99 -39.90
C THR A 192 24.49 36.47 -41.17
N TYR A 193 23.21 36.85 -41.09
CA TYR A 193 22.40 37.26 -42.26
C TYR A 193 21.89 38.71 -42.19
N THR A 194 22.52 39.56 -41.37
CA THR A 194 22.37 41.03 -41.40
C THR A 194 23.70 41.66 -41.76
#